data_AF-A0A974S9X5-F1
#
_entry.id   AF-A0A974S9X5-F1
#
_cell.length_a   1.000
_cell.length_b   1.000
_cell.length_c   1.000
_cell.angle_alpha   90.00
_cell.angle_beta   90.00
_cell.angle_gamma   90.00
#
_symmetry.space_group_name_H-M   'P 1'
#
loop_
_entity.id
_entity.type
_entity.pdbx_description
1 polymer ?
#
loop_
_entity_poly.entity_id
_entity_poly.type
_entity_poly.pdbx_seq_one_letter_code
_entity_poly.pdbx_strand_id
1 'polypeptide(L)'
;MPRQREWTDRDLSILHELYELREMTKGQIVTKHFSNGEKYGNKRLYIMKKEGLITSHVFGKRMAGQTVTAAYVRLTEAGMDLLIEHGLLDSKNYRARDLGLSIQQRQYITDANELYVQIPEVPFMDSRAIKRKYHLNRGNLTVGGFRTAEGDYMIYLLMPDARNQTLIKIITEIKKHPKLRGYLIYYKSRPIKDAFEGMSNKMGLVTGGIPVHLLPFDEIGITLTRQYILSTNAFLNLQKLLSQYGQLTRVKEGSNKYGFLYGIRRSDGLPTPYVIEVLIGDIMIYKRCLRNYNVDAYQREGGESFFFV
;
A
#
# COMPACT_ATOMS: atom_id res chain seq x y z
N MET A 1 -14.55 -39.72 -22.04
CA MET A 1 -13.68 -38.68 -21.46
C MET A 1 -14.52 -37.44 -21.19
N PRO A 2 -14.44 -36.79 -20.01
CA PRO A 2 -15.13 -35.52 -19.81
C PRO A 2 -14.53 -34.48 -20.76
N ARG A 3 -15.38 -33.69 -21.42
CA ARG A 3 -14.95 -32.58 -22.30
C ARG A 3 -14.00 -31.67 -21.51
N GLN A 4 -12.75 -31.56 -21.96
CA GLN A 4 -11.80 -30.59 -21.44
C GLN A 4 -12.39 -29.20 -21.73
N ARG A 5 -12.75 -28.48 -20.68
CA ARG A 5 -13.37 -27.16 -20.80
C ARG A 5 -12.27 -26.16 -21.12
N GLU A 6 -12.49 -25.36 -22.15
CA GLU A 6 -11.57 -24.28 -22.53
C GLU A 6 -11.61 -23.17 -21.46
N TRP A 7 -10.44 -22.79 -20.98
CA TRP A 7 -10.24 -21.73 -19.99
C TRP A 7 -9.89 -20.43 -20.71
N THR A 8 -10.52 -19.33 -20.31
CA THR A 8 -10.26 -18.02 -20.93
C THR A 8 -8.99 -17.39 -20.36
N ASP A 9 -8.39 -16.44 -21.08
CA ASP A 9 -7.23 -15.68 -20.60
C ASP A 9 -7.49 -15.02 -19.23
N ARG A 10 -8.73 -14.57 -18.99
CA ARG A 10 -9.14 -14.02 -17.67
C ARG A 10 -9.06 -15.09 -16.58
N ASP A 11 -9.48 -16.31 -16.87
CA ASP A 11 -9.42 -17.40 -15.90
C ASP A 11 -7.98 -17.74 -15.55
N LEU A 12 -7.12 -17.84 -16.57
CA LEU A 12 -5.69 -18.06 -16.40
C LEU A 12 -5.02 -16.92 -15.64
N SER A 13 -5.40 -15.66 -15.91
CA SER A 13 -4.94 -14.48 -15.17
C SER A 13 -5.30 -14.55 -13.69
N ILE A 14 -6.52 -14.99 -13.34
CA ILE A 14 -6.95 -15.17 -11.95
C ILE A 14 -6.08 -16.22 -11.24
N LEU A 15 -5.83 -17.36 -11.90
CA LEU A 15 -5.00 -18.43 -11.33
C LEU A 15 -3.56 -17.97 -11.14
N HIS A 16 -2.99 -17.25 -12.12
CA HIS A 16 -1.66 -16.69 -12.04
C HIS A 16 -1.53 -15.66 -10.91
N GLU A 17 -2.51 -14.78 -10.74
CA GLU A 17 -2.54 -13.86 -9.58
C GLU A 17 -2.63 -14.61 -8.24
N LEU A 18 -3.40 -15.69 -8.15
CA LEU A 18 -3.44 -16.51 -6.93
C LEU A 18 -2.11 -17.22 -6.65
N TYR A 19 -1.30 -17.50 -7.66
CA TYR A 19 0.07 -18.00 -7.48
C TYR A 19 1.00 -16.91 -6.90
N GLU A 20 0.97 -15.72 -7.49
CA GLU A 20 1.79 -14.57 -7.09
C GLU A 20 1.39 -14.02 -5.71
N LEU A 21 0.09 -13.90 -5.45
CA LEU A 21 -0.46 -13.27 -4.26
C LEU A 21 -0.86 -14.26 -3.16
N ARG A 22 -0.79 -15.57 -3.46
CA ARG A 22 -1.05 -16.74 -2.58
C ARG A 22 -2.51 -16.94 -2.16
N GLU A 23 -3.23 -15.87 -1.84
CA GLU A 23 -4.61 -15.92 -1.37
C GLU A 23 -5.30 -14.57 -1.60
N MET A 24 -6.49 -14.59 -2.19
CA MET A 24 -7.33 -13.39 -2.37
C MET A 24 -8.74 -13.66 -1.86
N THR A 25 -9.46 -12.62 -1.44
CA THR A 25 -10.88 -12.79 -1.17
C THR A 25 -11.65 -12.90 -2.49
N LYS A 26 -12.79 -13.59 -2.44
CA LYS A 26 -13.72 -13.66 -3.56
C LYS A 26 -14.13 -12.26 -4.04
N GLY A 27 -14.36 -11.32 -3.12
CA GLY A 27 -14.68 -9.93 -3.44
C GLY A 27 -13.56 -9.25 -4.23
N GLN A 28 -12.30 -9.39 -3.78
CA GLN A 28 -11.13 -8.84 -4.48
C GLN A 28 -11.01 -9.36 -5.93
N ILE A 29 -11.17 -10.66 -6.14
CA ILE A 29 -11.11 -11.26 -7.48
C ILE A 29 -12.26 -10.71 -8.35
N VAL A 30 -13.47 -10.62 -7.80
CA VAL A 30 -14.63 -10.12 -8.53
C VAL A 30 -14.46 -8.65 -8.92
N THR A 31 -14.08 -7.80 -7.98
CA THR A 31 -13.85 -6.37 -8.23
C THR A 31 -12.79 -6.15 -9.30
N LYS A 32 -11.70 -6.92 -9.28
CA LYS A 32 -10.59 -6.76 -10.22
C LYS A 32 -10.88 -7.30 -11.63
N HIS A 33 -11.46 -8.50 -11.73
CA HIS A 33 -11.58 -9.23 -13.00
C HIS A 33 -12.96 -9.13 -13.66
N PHE A 34 -13.98 -8.70 -12.93
CA PHE A 34 -15.39 -8.78 -13.35
C PHE A 34 -16.15 -7.47 -13.10
N SER A 35 -15.65 -6.38 -13.68
CA SER A 35 -16.20 -5.02 -13.56
C SER A 35 -17.70 -4.88 -13.84
N ASN A 36 -18.31 -5.79 -14.63
CA ASN A 36 -19.72 -5.72 -15.05
C ASN A 36 -20.60 -6.89 -14.57
N GLY A 37 -20.18 -7.70 -13.59
CA GLY A 37 -21.03 -8.80 -13.16
C GLY A 37 -20.53 -9.65 -12.01
N GLU A 38 -20.85 -9.23 -10.78
CA GLU A 38 -20.61 -10.02 -9.56
C GLU A 38 -21.19 -11.44 -9.69
N LYS A 39 -22.43 -11.56 -10.20
CA LYS A 39 -23.08 -12.86 -10.42
C LYS A 39 -22.28 -13.75 -11.37
N TYR A 40 -21.70 -13.16 -12.42
CA TYR A 40 -20.88 -13.90 -13.39
C TYR A 40 -19.54 -14.32 -12.78
N GLY A 41 -18.83 -13.41 -12.12
CA GLY A 41 -17.58 -13.73 -11.42
C GLY A 41 -17.77 -14.82 -10.37
N ASN A 42 -18.85 -14.75 -9.59
CA ASN A 42 -19.22 -15.76 -8.61
C ASN A 42 -19.47 -17.14 -9.24
N LYS A 43 -20.14 -17.18 -10.40
CA LYS A 43 -20.38 -18.41 -11.17
C LYS A 43 -19.07 -18.98 -11.72
N ARG A 44 -18.18 -18.14 -12.25
CA ARG A 44 -16.86 -18.58 -12.76
C ARG A 44 -16.00 -19.17 -11.65
N LEU A 45 -15.91 -18.51 -10.50
CA LEU A 45 -15.17 -19.04 -9.35
C LEU A 45 -15.78 -20.35 -8.82
N TYR A 46 -17.11 -20.48 -8.83
CA TYR A 46 -17.75 -21.75 -8.49
C TYR A 46 -17.34 -22.88 -9.46
N ILE A 47 -17.30 -22.59 -10.76
CA ILE A 47 -16.85 -23.55 -11.77
C ILE A 47 -15.38 -23.93 -11.53
N MET A 48 -14.47 -22.98 -11.38
CA MET A 48 -13.05 -23.25 -11.10
C MET A 48 -12.87 -24.13 -9.85
N LYS A 49 -13.67 -23.88 -8.80
CA LYS A 49 -13.66 -24.70 -7.58
C LYS A 49 -14.14 -26.13 -7.86
N LYS A 50 -15.22 -26.29 -8.64
CA LYS A 50 -15.77 -27.60 -9.00
C LYS A 50 -14.80 -28.42 -9.84
N GLU A 51 -14.06 -27.77 -10.73
CA GLU A 51 -13.01 -28.39 -11.54
C GLU A 51 -11.69 -28.58 -10.75
N GLY A 52 -11.66 -28.22 -9.46
CA GLY A 52 -10.53 -28.45 -8.57
C GLY A 52 -9.33 -27.51 -8.77
N LEU A 53 -9.45 -26.44 -9.56
CA LEU A 53 -8.36 -25.49 -9.83
C LEU A 53 -8.10 -24.52 -8.67
N ILE A 54 -9.13 -24.26 -7.87
CA ILE A 54 -9.05 -23.41 -6.68
C ILE A 54 -9.74 -24.08 -5.49
N THR A 55 -9.30 -23.74 -4.29
CA THR A 55 -10.05 -23.99 -3.06
C THR A 55 -10.65 -22.70 -2.53
N SER A 56 -11.74 -22.81 -1.78
CA SER A 56 -12.26 -21.68 -1.03
C SER A 56 -12.66 -22.05 0.39
N HIS A 57 -12.22 -21.23 1.34
CA HIS A 57 -12.52 -21.36 2.76
C HIS A 57 -13.17 -20.08 3.26
N VAL A 58 -14.28 -20.23 3.98
CA VAL A 58 -14.96 -19.10 4.60
C VAL A 58 -14.39 -18.93 6.00
N PHE A 59 -13.82 -17.76 6.28
CA PHE A 59 -13.46 -17.38 7.64
C PHE A 59 -14.38 -16.23 8.06
N GLY A 60 -15.01 -16.40 9.22
CA GLY A 60 -15.87 -15.40 9.82
C GLY A 60 -15.27 -14.88 11.12
N LYS A 61 -15.38 -13.57 11.36
CA LYS A 61 -15.22 -12.99 12.69
C LYS A 61 -16.57 -12.41 13.10
N ARG A 62 -17.06 -12.80 14.27
CA ARG A 62 -18.25 -12.21 14.87
C ARG A 62 -17.82 -10.86 15.46
N MET A 63 -18.31 -9.76 14.92
CA MET A 63 -18.08 -8.41 15.46
C MET A 63 -19.43 -7.75 15.70
N ALA A 64 -19.68 -7.34 16.95
CA ALA A 64 -20.87 -6.58 17.36
C ALA A 64 -22.22 -7.14 16.81
N GLY A 65 -22.43 -8.46 16.89
CA GLY A 65 -23.66 -9.10 16.42
C GLY A 65 -23.73 -9.41 14.92
N GLN A 66 -22.81 -8.89 14.10
CA GLN A 66 -22.70 -9.24 12.68
C GLN A 66 -21.57 -10.25 12.44
N THR A 67 -21.84 -11.24 11.58
CA THR A 67 -20.81 -12.19 11.13
C THR A 67 -20.27 -11.71 9.80
N VAL A 68 -19.13 -11.02 9.82
CA VAL A 68 -18.43 -10.67 8.59
C VAL A 68 -17.71 -11.94 8.13
N THR A 69 -18.19 -12.54 7.05
CA THR A 69 -17.59 -13.73 6.43
C THR A 69 -16.90 -13.32 5.14
N ALA A 70 -15.61 -13.66 5.02
CA ALA A 70 -14.89 -13.53 3.76
C ALA A 70 -14.56 -14.94 3.24
N ALA A 71 -14.84 -15.16 1.95
CA ALA A 71 -14.44 -16.38 1.27
C ALA A 71 -13.04 -16.15 0.67
N TYR A 72 -12.05 -16.84 1.21
CA TYR A 72 -10.66 -16.78 0.76
C TYR A 72 -10.43 -17.86 -0.28
N VAL A 73 -9.83 -17.48 -1.39
CA VAL A 73 -9.61 -18.32 -2.57
C VAL A 73 -8.11 -18.56 -2.72
N ARG A 74 -7.73 -19.81 -3.03
CA ARG A 74 -6.34 -20.23 -3.20
C ARG A 74 -6.20 -21.14 -4.40
N LEU A 75 -5.00 -21.14 -4.99
CA LEU A 75 -4.63 -22.04 -6.06
C LEU A 75 -4.41 -23.47 -5.54
N THR A 76 -4.82 -24.47 -6.29
CA THR A 76 -4.52 -25.89 -6.02
C THR A 76 -3.36 -26.39 -6.88
N GLU A 77 -2.92 -27.63 -6.66
CA GLU A 77 -1.95 -28.28 -7.56
C GLU A 77 -2.47 -28.36 -9.00
N ALA A 78 -3.74 -28.75 -9.20
CA ALA A 78 -4.35 -28.81 -10.53
C ALA A 78 -4.42 -27.42 -11.20
N GLY A 79 -4.66 -26.36 -10.42
CA GLY A 79 -4.58 -24.99 -10.91
C GLY A 79 -3.17 -24.59 -11.37
N MET A 80 -2.13 -25.06 -10.69
CA MET A 80 -0.73 -24.83 -11.11
C MET A 80 -0.39 -25.63 -12.36
N ASP A 81 -0.81 -26.90 -12.42
CA ASP A 81 -0.59 -27.76 -13.59
C ASP A 81 -1.18 -27.09 -14.84
N LEU A 82 -2.39 -26.54 -14.74
CA LEU A 82 -3.01 -25.80 -15.83
C LEU A 82 -2.21 -24.57 -16.27
N LEU A 83 -1.63 -23.81 -15.32
CA LEU A 83 -0.78 -22.66 -15.65
C LEU A 83 0.52 -23.06 -16.38
N ILE A 84 1.10 -24.20 -16.00
CA ILE A 84 2.29 -24.76 -16.66
C ILE A 84 1.95 -25.22 -18.08
N GLU A 85 0.82 -25.92 -18.25
CA GLU A 85 0.33 -26.36 -19.56
C GLU A 85 0.14 -25.20 -20.54
N HIS A 86 -0.21 -24.02 -20.04
CA HIS A 86 -0.40 -22.80 -20.83
C HIS A 86 0.86 -21.91 -20.92
N GLY A 87 2.02 -22.38 -20.44
CA GLY A 87 3.29 -21.65 -20.52
C GLY A 87 3.35 -20.40 -19.65
N LEU A 88 2.46 -20.25 -18.68
CA LEU A 88 2.44 -19.12 -17.74
C LEU A 88 3.37 -19.34 -16.54
N LEU A 89 3.83 -20.57 -16.35
CA LEU A 89 4.84 -20.94 -15.35
C LEU A 89 5.86 -21.89 -15.98
N ASP A 90 7.15 -21.60 -15.83
CA ASP A 90 8.22 -22.46 -16.37
C ASP A 90 8.32 -23.81 -15.63
N SER A 91 7.99 -23.83 -14.33
CA SER A 91 7.96 -25.03 -13.48
C SER A 91 7.27 -24.77 -12.15
N LYS A 92 6.98 -25.82 -11.36
CA LYS A 92 6.50 -25.71 -9.97
C LYS A 92 7.62 -25.26 -9.03
N ASN A 93 8.05 -23.99 -9.13
CA ASN A 93 8.96 -23.38 -8.16
C ASN A 93 8.41 -23.42 -6.71
N TYR A 94 7.09 -23.50 -6.57
CA TYR A 94 6.38 -23.67 -5.31
C TYR A 94 5.29 -24.74 -5.46
N ARG A 95 5.06 -25.57 -4.44
CA ARG A 95 3.88 -26.45 -4.36
C ARG A 95 2.70 -25.67 -3.77
N ALA A 96 1.47 -26.12 -4.02
CA ALA A 96 0.24 -25.53 -3.47
C ALA A 96 0.27 -25.43 -1.94
N ARG A 97 0.83 -26.46 -1.28
CA ARG A 97 1.02 -26.45 0.17
C ARG A 97 1.96 -25.35 0.66
N ASP A 98 2.95 -24.97 -0.14
CA ASP A 98 3.95 -23.95 0.22
C ASP A 98 3.34 -22.54 0.15
N LEU A 99 2.25 -22.37 -0.60
CA LEU A 99 1.46 -21.15 -0.62
C LEU A 99 0.54 -21.01 0.60
N GLY A 100 0.38 -22.08 1.40
CA GLY A 100 -0.40 -22.12 2.64
C GLY A 100 -0.02 -21.00 3.63
N LEU A 101 -1.01 -20.51 4.37
CA LEU A 101 -0.89 -19.35 5.27
C LEU A 101 -1.51 -19.70 6.61
N SER A 102 -0.86 -19.26 7.69
CA SER A 102 -1.52 -19.20 9.00
C SER A 102 -2.62 -18.14 9.00
N ILE A 103 -3.55 -18.22 9.98
CA ILE A 103 -4.66 -17.27 10.11
C ILE A 103 -4.15 -15.82 10.23
N GLN A 104 -3.06 -15.60 10.98
CA GLN A 104 -2.47 -14.28 11.13
C GLN A 104 -1.85 -13.78 9.83
N GLN A 105 -1.08 -14.62 9.13
CA GLN A 105 -0.45 -14.23 7.86
C GLN A 105 -1.49 -13.94 6.77
N ARG A 106 -2.61 -14.67 6.77
CA ARG A 106 -3.74 -14.43 5.87
C ARG A 106 -4.20 -12.99 5.94
N GLN A 107 -4.48 -12.48 7.14
CA GLN A 107 -4.99 -11.13 7.31
C GLN A 107 -4.05 -10.09 6.67
N TYR A 108 -2.75 -10.15 7.00
CA TYR A 108 -1.76 -9.25 6.43
C TYR A 108 -1.65 -9.34 4.91
N ILE A 109 -1.68 -10.56 4.36
CA ILE A 109 -1.56 -10.76 2.91
C ILE A 109 -2.82 -10.30 2.18
N THR A 110 -4.01 -10.61 2.70
CA THR A 110 -5.25 -10.17 2.07
C THR A 110 -5.43 -8.67 2.14
N ASP A 111 -4.97 -8.02 3.21
CA ASP A 111 -4.94 -6.57 3.32
C ASP A 111 -3.93 -5.95 2.33
N ALA A 112 -2.73 -6.53 2.18
CA ALA A 112 -1.77 -6.07 1.18
C ALA A 112 -2.31 -6.25 -0.25
N ASN A 113 -3.01 -7.36 -0.52
CA ASN A 113 -3.65 -7.62 -1.81
C ASN A 113 -4.81 -6.66 -2.09
N GLU A 114 -5.46 -6.11 -1.07
CA GLU A 114 -6.46 -5.04 -1.25
C GLU A 114 -5.82 -3.81 -1.89
N LEU A 115 -4.62 -3.41 -1.46
CA LEU A 115 -3.89 -2.29 -2.05
C LEU A 115 -3.57 -2.56 -3.52
N TYR A 116 -3.19 -3.78 -3.87
CA TYR A 116 -2.96 -4.19 -5.26
C TYR A 116 -4.24 -4.14 -6.13
N VAL A 117 -5.39 -4.47 -5.54
CA VAL A 117 -6.69 -4.40 -6.24
C VAL A 117 -7.12 -2.96 -6.46
N GLN A 118 -6.94 -2.11 -5.44
CA GLN A 118 -7.41 -0.72 -5.44
C GLN A 118 -6.47 0.24 -6.19
N ILE A 119 -5.20 -0.12 -6.36
CA ILE A 119 -4.18 0.67 -7.07
C ILE A 119 -3.58 -0.17 -8.22
N PRO A 120 -4.39 -0.54 -9.23
CA PRO A 120 -3.96 -1.45 -10.29
C PRO A 120 -2.94 -0.84 -11.25
N GLU A 121 -2.89 0.50 -11.36
CA GLU A 121 -1.99 1.20 -12.29
C GLU A 121 -0.53 1.29 -11.82
N VAL A 122 -0.23 0.94 -10.57
CA VAL A 122 1.13 0.99 -10.02
C VAL A 122 1.66 -0.44 -9.83
N PRO A 123 2.82 -0.81 -10.40
CA PRO A 123 3.38 -2.13 -10.23
C PRO A 123 3.59 -2.49 -8.75
N PHE A 124 2.89 -3.55 -8.31
CA PHE A 124 2.96 -4.05 -6.94
C PHE A 124 3.97 -5.19 -6.83
N MET A 125 4.69 -5.23 -5.71
CA MET A 125 5.55 -6.32 -5.30
C MET A 125 4.99 -6.94 -4.04
N ASP A 126 4.73 -8.24 -4.05
CA ASP A 126 4.36 -8.96 -2.84
C ASP A 126 5.50 -8.95 -1.81
N SER A 127 5.22 -9.42 -0.59
CA SER A 127 6.23 -9.49 0.47
C SER A 127 7.48 -10.29 0.08
N ARG A 128 7.37 -11.29 -0.80
CA ARG A 128 8.52 -12.12 -1.22
C ARG A 128 9.40 -11.35 -2.19
N ALA A 129 8.80 -10.70 -3.18
CA ALA A 129 9.47 -9.91 -4.20
C ALA A 129 10.23 -8.73 -3.60
N ILE A 130 9.60 -7.94 -2.71
CA ILE A 130 10.28 -6.81 -2.09
C ILE A 130 11.41 -7.25 -1.15
N LYS A 131 11.19 -8.31 -0.37
CA LYS A 131 12.24 -8.85 0.52
C LYS A 131 13.43 -9.38 -0.27
N ARG A 132 13.19 -10.04 -1.41
CA ARG A 132 14.27 -10.48 -2.32
C ARG A 132 15.04 -9.29 -2.89
N LYS A 133 14.34 -8.28 -3.41
CA LYS A 133 14.95 -7.08 -4.03
C LYS A 133 15.85 -6.31 -3.05
N TYR A 134 15.45 -6.21 -1.79
CA TYR A 134 16.18 -5.46 -0.76
C TYR A 134 16.99 -6.34 0.20
N HIS A 135 17.20 -7.61 -0.13
CA HIS A 135 17.91 -8.59 0.71
C HIS A 135 17.44 -8.61 2.17
N LEU A 136 16.13 -8.49 2.37
CA LEU A 136 15.50 -8.49 3.68
C LEU A 136 15.34 -9.92 4.20
N ASN A 137 15.47 -10.07 5.50
CA ASN A 137 15.26 -11.35 6.16
C ASN A 137 13.78 -11.75 6.12
N ARG A 138 13.52 -13.06 6.18
CA ARG A 138 12.14 -13.61 6.25
C ARG A 138 11.33 -12.98 7.39
N GLY A 139 12.01 -12.70 8.50
CA GLY A 139 11.44 -12.09 9.69
C GLY A 139 11.09 -10.61 9.56
N ASN A 140 11.49 -9.90 8.50
CA ASN A 140 11.07 -8.51 8.29
C ASN A 140 9.54 -8.40 8.16
N LEU A 141 8.98 -7.31 8.67
CA LEU A 141 7.53 -7.13 8.79
C LEU A 141 6.86 -6.47 7.58
N THR A 142 7.64 -6.05 6.58
CA THR A 142 7.06 -5.52 5.33
C THR A 142 6.15 -6.56 4.65
N VAL A 143 5.00 -6.08 4.18
CA VAL A 143 3.97 -6.91 3.54
C VAL A 143 4.01 -6.83 2.01
N GLY A 144 4.81 -5.92 1.45
CA GLY A 144 4.89 -5.68 0.01
C GLY A 144 5.41 -4.28 -0.28
N GLY A 145 5.26 -3.85 -1.53
CA GLY A 145 5.60 -2.49 -1.95
C GLY A 145 5.07 -2.13 -3.31
N PHE A 146 5.19 -0.84 -3.63
CA PHE A 146 4.89 -0.30 -4.95
C PHE A 146 6.18 0.17 -5.62
N ARG A 147 6.29 -0.04 -6.93
CA ARG A 147 7.42 0.45 -7.73
C ARG A 147 6.98 1.64 -8.56
N THR A 148 7.67 2.76 -8.42
CA THR A 148 7.53 3.92 -9.30
C THR A 148 8.81 4.13 -10.11
N ALA A 149 8.78 5.05 -11.08
CA ALA A 149 9.98 5.43 -11.83
C ALA A 149 11.05 6.09 -10.95
N GLU A 150 10.65 6.70 -9.83
CA GLU A 150 11.53 7.42 -8.92
C GLU A 150 12.08 6.54 -7.78
N GLY A 151 11.57 5.31 -7.64
CA GLY A 151 12.00 4.33 -6.66
C GLY A 151 10.84 3.56 -6.03
N ASP A 152 11.17 2.63 -5.14
CA ASP A 152 10.15 1.79 -4.52
C ASP A 152 9.65 2.37 -3.19
N TYR A 153 8.37 2.14 -2.92
CA TYR A 153 7.74 2.33 -1.63
C TYR A 153 7.59 0.99 -0.92
N MET A 154 7.92 0.94 0.37
CA MET A 154 7.76 -0.25 1.20
C MET A 154 6.52 -0.13 2.09
N ILE A 155 5.71 -1.18 2.16
CA ILE A 155 4.43 -1.18 2.86
C ILE A 155 4.53 -1.91 4.21
N TYR A 156 3.96 -1.29 5.24
CA TYR A 156 3.71 -1.88 6.56
C TYR A 156 2.24 -1.71 6.94
N LEU A 157 1.70 -2.67 7.70
CA LEU A 157 0.33 -2.64 8.23
C LEU A 157 0.35 -2.67 9.76
N LEU A 158 -0.35 -1.73 10.38
CA LEU A 158 -0.56 -1.64 11.83
C LEU A 158 -1.92 -2.21 12.17
N MET A 159 -1.92 -3.45 12.65
CA MET A 159 -3.12 -4.14 13.13
C MET A 159 -3.61 -3.53 14.44
N PRO A 160 -4.92 -3.50 14.73
CA PRO A 160 -5.46 -2.84 15.93
C PRO A 160 -4.90 -3.40 17.25
N ASP A 161 -4.51 -4.67 17.26
CA ASP A 161 -3.97 -5.43 18.39
C ASP A 161 -2.45 -5.64 18.30
N ALA A 162 -1.75 -4.89 17.44
CA ALA A 162 -0.31 -5.01 17.30
C ALA A 162 0.41 -4.65 18.61
N ARG A 163 1.28 -5.56 19.07
CA ARG A 163 2.08 -5.38 20.29
C ARG A 163 3.14 -4.30 20.10
N ASN A 164 3.58 -3.67 21.20
CA ASN A 164 4.67 -2.69 21.20
C ASN A 164 5.96 -3.23 20.53
N GLN A 165 6.27 -4.51 20.71
CA GLN A 165 7.41 -5.17 20.05
C GLN A 165 7.31 -5.12 18.53
N THR A 166 6.10 -5.27 17.97
CA THR A 166 5.85 -5.15 16.52
C THR A 166 6.12 -3.73 16.06
N LEU A 167 5.64 -2.71 16.79
CA LEU A 167 5.86 -1.30 16.46
C LEU A 167 7.35 -0.94 16.51
N ILE A 168 8.05 -1.35 17.57
CA ILE A 168 9.50 -1.18 17.72
C ILE A 168 10.25 -1.79 16.55
N LYS A 169 9.85 -3.00 16.15
CA LYS A 169 10.47 -3.70 15.03
C LYS A 169 10.24 -2.97 13.70
N ILE A 170 9.02 -2.52 13.40
CA ILE A 170 8.74 -1.72 12.20
C ILE A 170 9.61 -0.44 12.18
N ILE A 171 9.67 0.30 13.29
CA ILE A 171 10.49 1.52 13.40
C ILE A 171 11.97 1.19 13.18
N THR A 172 12.45 0.09 13.73
CA THR A 172 13.84 -0.36 13.56
C THR A 172 14.14 -0.75 12.12
N GLU A 173 13.19 -1.37 11.42
CA GLU A 173 13.32 -1.71 10.00
C GLU A 173 13.35 -0.44 9.13
N ILE A 174 12.47 0.53 9.38
CA ILE A 174 12.43 1.82 8.67
C ILE A 174 13.77 2.58 8.79
N LYS A 175 14.40 2.54 9.96
CA LYS A 175 15.70 3.19 10.18
C LYS A 175 16.84 2.60 9.34
N LYS A 176 16.70 1.37 8.84
CA LYS A 176 17.81 0.61 8.22
C LYS A 176 17.92 0.72 6.71
N HIS A 177 16.90 1.18 5.99
CA HIS A 177 16.87 1.08 4.53
C HIS A 177 16.91 2.45 3.84
N PRO A 178 18.10 2.93 3.43
CA PRO A 178 18.29 4.30 2.94
C PRO A 178 18.09 4.50 1.42
N LYS A 179 17.62 3.50 0.66
CA LYS A 179 17.49 3.57 -0.82
C LYS A 179 16.05 3.39 -1.32
N LEU A 180 15.07 3.70 -0.47
CA LEU A 180 13.65 3.66 -0.83
C LEU A 180 13.17 5.06 -1.19
N ARG A 181 12.15 5.15 -2.05
CA ARG A 181 11.48 6.42 -2.32
C ARG A 181 10.65 6.86 -1.11
N GLY A 182 10.08 5.92 -0.37
CA GLY A 182 9.30 6.20 0.83
C GLY A 182 8.78 4.96 1.54
N TYR A 183 8.10 5.18 2.66
CA TYR A 183 7.38 4.15 3.41
C TYR A 183 5.89 4.47 3.44
N LEU A 184 5.06 3.46 3.18
CA LEU A 184 3.61 3.53 3.33
C LEU A 184 3.21 2.67 4.53
N ILE A 185 2.73 3.31 5.59
CA ILE A 185 2.30 2.65 6.81
C ILE A 185 0.81 2.84 6.96
N TYR A 186 0.06 1.75 6.81
CA TYR A 186 -1.39 1.81 6.98
C TYR A 186 -1.81 1.40 8.38
N TYR A 187 -2.66 2.18 9.04
CA TYR A 187 -3.22 1.85 10.34
C TYR A 187 -4.70 1.48 10.26
N LYS A 188 -5.11 0.46 11.01
CA LYS A 188 -6.51 0.00 11.05
C LYS A 188 -7.36 0.63 12.14
N SER A 189 -6.75 1.39 13.05
CA SER A 189 -7.47 2.09 14.11
C SER A 189 -6.71 3.32 14.60
N ARG A 190 -7.44 4.30 15.16
CA ARG A 190 -6.81 5.48 15.74
C ARG A 190 -5.87 5.16 16.92
N PRO A 191 -6.21 4.26 17.86
CA PRO A 191 -5.31 3.91 18.96
C PRO A 191 -3.95 3.37 18.50
N ILE A 192 -3.91 2.53 17.44
CA ILE A 192 -2.62 2.00 16.96
C ILE A 192 -1.81 3.05 16.20
N LYS A 193 -2.48 4.00 15.53
CA LYS A 193 -1.82 5.18 14.94
C LYS A 193 -1.10 5.97 16.02
N ASP A 194 -1.82 6.36 17.08
CA ASP A 194 -1.28 7.20 18.15
C ASP A 194 -0.14 6.45 18.90
N ALA A 195 -0.28 5.14 19.11
CA ALA A 195 0.77 4.30 19.69
C ALA A 195 2.05 4.27 18.83
N PHE A 196 1.90 4.16 17.50
CA PHE A 196 3.04 4.18 16.58
C PHE A 196 3.72 5.55 16.52
N GLU A 197 2.95 6.65 16.51
CA GLU A 197 3.50 8.02 16.56
C GLU A 197 4.26 8.27 17.87
N GLY A 198 3.67 7.90 19.01
CA GLY A 198 4.31 7.98 20.32
C GLY A 198 5.60 7.18 20.40
N MET A 199 5.59 5.93 19.91
CA MET A 199 6.79 5.08 19.85
C MET A 199 7.85 5.67 18.92
N SER A 200 7.46 6.17 17.75
CA SER A 200 8.36 6.81 16.78
C SER A 200 9.04 8.06 17.37
N ASN A 201 8.33 8.82 18.21
CA ASN A 201 8.88 9.95 18.94
C ASN A 201 9.85 9.49 20.02
N LYS A 202 9.45 8.52 20.86
CA LYS A 202 10.28 7.96 21.94
C LYS A 202 11.59 7.36 21.41
N MET A 203 11.53 6.70 20.26
CA MET A 203 12.69 6.07 19.63
C MET A 203 13.53 7.01 18.77
N GLY A 204 13.12 8.28 18.59
CA GLY A 204 13.82 9.21 17.70
C GLY A 204 13.92 8.67 16.27
N LEU A 205 12.78 8.42 15.62
CA LEU A 205 12.76 7.98 14.22
C LEU A 205 13.42 9.05 13.32
N VAL A 206 14.47 8.64 12.60
CA VAL A 206 15.20 9.44 11.61
C VAL A 206 15.37 8.57 10.36
N THR A 207 15.04 9.12 9.19
CA THR A 207 14.97 8.38 7.92
C THR A 207 15.89 8.93 6.84
N GLY A 208 16.76 9.90 7.17
CA GLY A 208 17.68 10.51 6.20
C GLY A 208 16.98 11.27 5.08
N GLY A 209 15.75 11.78 5.31
CA GLY A 209 14.95 12.50 4.31
C GLY A 209 13.96 11.62 3.55
N ILE A 210 13.93 10.30 3.80
CA ILE A 210 12.93 9.41 3.20
C ILE A 210 11.56 9.64 3.89
N PRO A 211 10.49 9.93 3.14
CA PRO A 211 9.17 10.19 3.70
C PRO A 211 8.56 8.94 4.34
N VAL A 212 7.77 9.15 5.40
CA VAL A 212 7.03 8.08 6.09
C VAL A 212 5.56 8.48 6.14
N HIS A 213 4.78 7.92 5.22
CA HIS A 213 3.35 8.19 5.12
C HIS A 213 2.58 7.28 6.07
N LEU A 214 1.96 7.85 7.10
CA LEU A 214 1.09 7.15 8.05
C LEU A 214 -0.37 7.43 7.68
N LEU A 215 -1.03 6.45 7.07
CA LEU A 215 -2.34 6.61 6.42
C LEU A 215 -3.37 5.63 7.02
N PRO A 216 -4.66 5.98 7.06
CA PRO A 216 -5.68 5.01 7.45
C PRO A 216 -5.80 3.91 6.39
N PHE A 217 -6.06 2.67 6.83
CA PHE A 217 -6.37 1.55 5.93
C PHE A 217 -7.85 1.57 5.55
N ASP A 218 -8.25 2.58 4.79
CA ASP A 218 -9.61 2.79 4.28
C ASP A 218 -9.58 3.47 2.91
N GLU A 219 -10.75 3.79 2.37
CA GLU A 219 -10.89 4.45 1.06
C GLU A 219 -10.14 5.77 0.98
N ILE A 220 -10.10 6.55 2.07
CA ILE A 220 -9.43 7.86 2.11
C ILE A 220 -7.92 7.66 2.01
N GLY A 221 -7.33 6.82 2.87
CA GLY A 221 -5.88 6.59 2.85
C GLY A 221 -5.39 5.95 1.56
N ILE A 222 -6.18 5.04 0.97
CA ILE A 222 -5.89 4.43 -0.32
C ILE A 222 -5.99 5.47 -1.46
N THR A 223 -7.02 6.31 -1.46
CA THR A 223 -7.16 7.41 -2.44
C THR A 223 -6.00 8.38 -2.35
N LEU A 224 -5.59 8.75 -1.13
CA LEU A 224 -4.45 9.64 -0.92
C LEU A 224 -3.16 9.04 -1.49
N THR A 225 -2.92 7.76 -1.21
CA THR A 225 -1.79 7.01 -1.76
C THR A 225 -1.81 7.05 -3.28
N ARG A 226 -2.95 6.70 -3.88
CA ARG A 226 -3.13 6.56 -5.31
C ARG A 226 -2.95 7.89 -6.05
N GLN A 227 -3.58 8.95 -5.57
CA GLN A 227 -3.68 10.22 -6.29
C GLN A 227 -2.52 11.18 -6.01
N TYR A 228 -2.01 11.22 -4.78
CA TYR A 228 -1.06 12.26 -4.36
C TYR A 228 0.32 11.73 -4.01
N ILE A 229 0.48 10.42 -3.80
CA ILE A 229 1.80 9.82 -3.47
C ILE A 229 2.39 9.06 -4.66
N LEU A 230 1.64 8.11 -5.23
CA LEU A 230 2.17 7.21 -6.26
C LEU A 230 1.85 7.66 -7.69
N SER A 231 0.95 8.63 -7.87
CA SER A 231 0.55 9.09 -9.21
C SER A 231 1.69 9.83 -9.91
N THR A 232 1.89 9.55 -11.20
CA THR A 232 2.72 10.39 -12.08
C THR A 232 2.17 11.81 -12.22
N ASN A 233 0.87 12.00 -11.97
CA ASN A 233 0.18 13.28 -11.99
C ASN A 233 0.03 13.90 -10.59
N ALA A 234 0.77 13.44 -9.57
CA ALA A 234 0.62 13.91 -8.18
C ALA A 234 0.66 15.44 -8.05
N PHE A 235 1.58 16.12 -8.75
CA PHE A 235 1.66 17.58 -8.76
C PHE A 235 0.39 18.23 -9.33
N LEU A 236 -0.15 17.71 -10.43
CA LEU A 236 -1.36 18.23 -11.05
C LEU A 236 -2.60 17.96 -10.18
N ASN A 237 -2.66 16.80 -9.55
CA ASN A 237 -3.73 16.45 -8.62
C ASN A 237 -3.71 17.39 -7.41
N LEU A 238 -2.52 17.64 -6.85
CA LEU A 238 -2.34 18.58 -5.74
C LEU A 238 -2.66 20.01 -6.16
N GLN A 239 -2.21 20.45 -7.35
CA GLN A 239 -2.58 21.75 -7.91
C GLN A 239 -4.11 21.89 -8.06
N LYS A 240 -4.81 20.86 -8.53
CA LYS A 240 -6.27 20.87 -8.64
C LYS A 240 -6.94 20.97 -7.28
N LEU A 241 -6.42 20.26 -6.27
CA LEU A 241 -6.94 20.31 -4.91
C LEU A 241 -6.74 21.70 -4.27
N LEU A 242 -5.60 22.33 -4.55
CA LEU A 242 -5.20 23.60 -3.93
C LEU A 242 -5.51 24.83 -4.80
N SER A 243 -6.19 24.67 -5.94
CA SER A 243 -6.35 25.75 -6.93
C SER A 243 -7.07 26.98 -6.38
N GLN A 244 -7.95 26.80 -5.40
CA GLN A 244 -8.65 27.90 -4.72
C GLN A 244 -7.71 28.80 -3.90
N TYR A 245 -6.52 28.31 -3.54
CA TYR A 245 -5.54 29.03 -2.73
C TYR A 245 -4.41 29.66 -3.57
N GLY A 246 -4.34 29.34 -4.87
CA GLY A 246 -3.35 29.88 -5.80
C GLY A 246 -2.74 28.83 -6.74
N GLN A 247 -1.63 29.22 -7.38
CA GLN A 247 -0.90 28.36 -8.29
C GLN A 247 0.26 27.68 -7.57
N LEU A 248 0.23 26.35 -7.49
CA LEU A 248 1.31 25.54 -6.97
C LEU A 248 2.56 25.71 -7.83
N THR A 249 3.70 25.86 -7.18
CA THR A 249 5.02 26.02 -7.79
C THR A 249 5.97 25.04 -7.14
N ARG A 250 6.92 24.49 -7.92
CA ARG A 250 7.97 23.62 -7.37
C ARG A 250 9.06 24.46 -6.74
N VAL A 251 9.42 24.13 -5.51
CA VAL A 251 10.59 24.72 -4.86
C VAL A 251 11.83 24.06 -5.43
N LYS A 252 12.84 24.86 -5.79
CA LYS A 252 14.08 24.36 -6.37
C LYS A 252 14.81 23.51 -5.32
N GLU A 253 15.30 22.34 -5.73
CA GLU A 253 16.05 21.46 -4.82
C GLU A 253 17.27 22.20 -4.23
N GLY A 254 17.47 22.05 -2.92
CA GLY A 254 18.52 22.73 -2.18
C GLY A 254 18.28 24.22 -1.90
N SER A 255 17.18 24.83 -2.40
CA SER A 255 16.90 26.25 -2.14
C SER A 255 16.35 26.52 -0.74
N ASN A 256 15.93 25.49 -0.02
CA ASN A 256 15.49 25.60 1.37
C ASN A 256 16.06 24.43 2.18
N LYS A 257 16.60 24.73 3.36
CA LYS A 257 17.19 23.72 4.27
C LYS A 257 16.16 22.82 4.94
N TYR A 258 14.88 23.20 4.82
CA TYR A 258 13.74 22.51 5.42
C TYR A 258 13.09 21.49 4.50
N GLY A 259 13.60 21.31 3.28
CA GLY A 259 13.13 20.33 2.29
C GLY A 259 11.65 20.44 1.91
N PHE A 260 11.09 21.65 1.84
CA PHE A 260 9.78 21.91 1.22
C PHE A 260 9.84 21.62 -0.27
N LEU A 261 8.80 20.95 -0.79
CA LEU A 261 8.72 20.56 -2.20
C LEU A 261 7.97 21.59 -3.04
N TYR A 262 6.97 22.24 -2.45
CA TYR A 262 6.09 23.17 -3.16
C TYR A 262 5.90 24.48 -2.40
N GLY A 263 5.57 25.53 -3.17
CA GLY A 263 5.06 26.80 -2.68
C GLY A 263 3.82 27.21 -3.47
N ILE A 264 3.05 28.19 -2.99
CA ILE A 264 1.81 28.60 -3.64
C ILE A 264 1.84 30.07 -4.06
N ARG A 265 1.90 30.32 -5.36
CA ARG A 265 1.87 31.68 -5.89
C ARG A 265 0.45 32.23 -5.77
N ARG A 266 0.29 33.27 -4.96
CA ARG A 266 -0.95 34.00 -4.75
C ARG A 266 -1.05 35.15 -5.76
N SER A 267 -2.28 35.56 -6.07
CA SER A 267 -2.56 36.69 -6.97
C SER A 267 -2.49 38.06 -6.29
N ASP A 268 -2.40 38.09 -4.96
CA ASP A 268 -2.41 39.31 -4.13
C ASP A 268 -1.04 39.98 -3.96
N GLY A 269 -0.01 39.46 -4.63
CA GLY A 269 1.35 40.03 -4.63
C GLY A 269 2.14 39.76 -3.34
N LEU A 270 1.59 38.98 -2.40
CA LEU A 270 2.32 38.54 -1.21
C LEU A 270 3.43 37.53 -1.56
N PRO A 271 4.47 37.39 -0.70
CA PRO A 271 5.49 36.36 -0.86
C PRO A 271 4.87 34.98 -1.01
N THR A 272 5.46 34.15 -1.87
CA THR A 272 5.00 32.77 -2.10
C THR A 272 5.25 31.94 -0.83
N PRO A 273 4.20 31.53 -0.09
CA PRO A 273 4.35 30.65 1.05
C PRO A 273 4.72 29.24 0.61
N TYR A 274 5.43 28.54 1.48
CA TYR A 274 5.65 27.10 1.35
C TYR A 274 4.38 26.32 1.64
N VAL A 275 4.23 25.19 0.95
CA VAL A 275 3.13 24.25 1.12
C VAL A 275 3.62 23.08 1.95
N ILE A 276 2.82 22.71 2.94
CA ILE A 276 3.01 21.52 3.77
C ILE A 276 1.85 20.57 3.48
N GLU A 277 2.13 19.50 2.72
CA GLU A 277 1.17 18.44 2.43
C GLU A 277 0.96 17.55 3.67
N VAL A 278 0.19 18.01 4.67
CA VAL A 278 -0.17 17.15 5.81
C VAL A 278 -1.10 16.02 5.37
N LEU A 279 -1.92 16.28 4.35
CA LEU A 279 -2.88 15.33 3.78
C LEU A 279 -2.24 14.00 3.31
N ILE A 280 -0.97 13.99 2.86
CA ILE A 280 -0.30 12.74 2.44
C ILE A 280 0.28 11.95 3.63
N GLY A 281 0.02 12.39 4.86
CA GLY A 281 0.36 11.68 6.08
C GLY A 281 1.86 11.55 6.35
N ASP A 282 2.72 12.39 5.75
CA ASP A 282 4.16 12.32 5.99
C ASP A 282 4.52 12.84 7.39
N ILE A 283 4.71 11.90 8.33
CA ILE A 283 5.03 12.22 9.72
C ILE A 283 6.42 12.83 9.87
N MET A 284 7.31 12.70 8.87
CA MET A 284 8.64 13.30 8.89
C MET A 284 8.59 14.78 8.57
N ILE A 285 7.79 15.18 7.57
CA ILE A 285 7.52 16.59 7.25
C ILE A 285 6.90 17.27 8.46
N TYR A 286 5.84 16.70 9.03
CA TYR A 286 5.15 17.29 10.19
C TYR A 286 6.11 17.55 11.36
N LYS A 287 6.92 16.55 11.73
CA LYS A 287 7.92 16.68 12.80
C LYS A 287 8.98 17.74 12.48
N ARG A 288 9.47 17.78 11.25
CA ARG A 288 10.50 18.72 10.81
C ARG A 288 9.98 20.15 10.80
N CYS A 289 8.81 20.38 10.21
CA CYS A 289 8.19 21.70 10.13
C CYS A 289 7.86 22.24 11.52
N LEU A 290 7.19 21.46 12.38
CA LEU A 290 6.84 21.91 13.72
C LEU A 290 8.03 22.20 14.62
N ARG A 291 9.10 21.39 14.52
CA ARG A 291 10.28 21.57 15.39
C ARG A 291 11.23 22.64 14.89
N ASN A 292 11.43 22.71 13.58
CA ASN A 292 12.56 23.44 13.01
C ASN A 292 12.14 24.69 12.21
N TYR A 293 10.88 24.77 11.76
CA TYR A 293 10.33 25.93 11.05
C TYR A 293 9.41 26.74 11.97
N ASN A 294 10.03 27.52 12.86
CA ASN A 294 9.37 28.41 13.82
C ASN A 294 9.35 29.86 13.32
N VAL A 295 8.85 30.79 14.15
CA VAL A 295 8.77 32.23 13.83
C VAL A 295 10.14 32.80 13.41
N ASP A 296 11.24 32.39 14.06
CA ASP A 296 12.59 32.87 13.73
C ASP A 296 13.12 32.30 12.41
N ALA A 297 12.70 31.09 12.04
CA ALA A 297 12.98 30.52 10.72
C ALA A 297 12.22 31.28 9.63
N TYR A 298 10.94 31.56 9.88
CA TYR A 298 10.10 32.37 9.00
C TYR A 298 10.71 33.76 8.75
N GLN A 299 11.11 34.48 9.80
CA GLN A 299 11.71 35.81 9.68
C GLN A 299 13.02 35.81 8.86
N ARG A 300 13.76 34.69 8.84
CA ARG A 300 15.01 34.56 8.07
C ARG A 300 14.80 34.17 6.61
N GLU A 301 13.86 33.28 6.32
CA GLU A 301 13.59 32.82 4.94
C GLU A 301 12.53 33.66 4.23
N GLY A 302 11.74 34.48 4.96
CA GLY A 302 10.76 35.41 4.41
C GLY A 302 9.51 34.78 3.80
N GLY A 303 9.33 33.46 3.93
CA GLY A 303 8.21 32.71 3.35
C GLY A 303 7.24 32.15 4.39
N GLU A 304 5.97 32.53 4.34
CA GLU A 304 4.93 31.94 5.21
C GLU A 304 4.75 30.45 4.90
N SER A 305 4.10 29.68 5.78
CA SER A 305 3.78 28.27 5.50
C SER A 305 2.28 28.03 5.62
N PHE A 306 1.73 27.33 4.64
CA PHE A 306 0.36 26.85 4.69
C PHE A 306 0.32 25.34 4.91
N PHE A 307 -0.54 24.95 5.85
CA PHE A 307 -0.82 23.57 6.19
C PHE A 307 -2.13 23.16 5.53
N PHE A 308 -2.08 22.09 4.74
CA PHE A 308 -3.27 21.50 4.13
C PHE A 308 -3.45 20.09 4.68
N VAL A 309 -4.53 19.92 5.45
CA VAL A 309 -4.94 18.67 6.13
C VAL A 309 -5.98 17.96 5.28
#